data_AF-A0A3N5HCD0-F1
#
_entry.id   AF-A0A3N5HCD0-F1
#
_cell.length_a   1.000
_cell.length_b   1.000
_cell.length_c   1.000
_cell.angle_alpha   90.00
_cell.angle_beta   90.00
_cell.angle_gamma   90.00
#
_symmetry.space_group_name_H-M   'P 1'
#
loop_
_entity.id
_entity.type
_entity.pdbx_description
1 polymer ?
#
loop_
_entity_poly.entity_id
_entity_poly.type
_entity_poly.pdbx_seq_one_letter_code
_entity_poly.pdbx_strand_id
1 'polypeptide(L)'
;MESYTAEERAALAPYFTNLDRPIFALVNLPEVVKGALFARYSRSPKSLRRLFLDEFASAGPPSGPAPGLDTTRAERLYERVFFEYGDDSVAQLGGVHLACEGASNILTKALEWGRLMAYLEQSTRYIPYDDRPGGHYRYHVPGELTGALREQYVATLDRAFDVYREWLPRLRAFYEAKHPRGGEAEGVYRSTIRAKALDTLRGLLPAATTSNVGIYGTGQGYEQLLLRLRAHPLAEVRACADLMLVELRKVIPAFLKRVDVPDRG
;
A
#
# COMPACT_ATOMS: atom_id res chain seq x y z
N MET A 1 -0.73 -6.95 12.71
CA MET A 1 -0.78 -5.48 12.78
C MET A 1 0.32 -5.02 13.71
N GLU A 2 1.05 -3.98 13.32
CA GLU A 2 2.17 -3.49 14.12
C GLU A 2 1.67 -2.70 15.33
N SER A 3 2.27 -2.92 16.50
CA SER A 3 1.93 -2.20 17.73
C SER A 3 2.85 -0.99 17.89
N TYR A 4 2.26 0.14 18.30
CA TYR A 4 2.96 1.39 18.59
C TYR A 4 2.80 1.76 20.07
N THR A 5 3.87 2.28 20.66
CA THR A 5 3.87 2.91 22.00
C THR A 5 3.00 4.17 22.01
N ALA A 6 2.70 4.70 23.20
CA ALA A 6 1.91 5.93 23.32
C ALA A 6 2.61 7.13 22.66
N GLU A 7 3.93 7.22 22.83
CA GLU A 7 4.78 8.26 22.25
C GLU A 7 4.80 8.16 20.71
N GLU A 8 4.98 6.95 20.17
CA GLU A 8 4.92 6.73 18.72
C GLU A 8 3.55 7.06 18.14
N ARG A 9 2.46 6.71 18.83
CA ARG A 9 1.11 7.09 18.42
C ARG A 9 0.93 8.60 18.39
N ALA A 10 1.43 9.31 19.40
CA ALA A 10 1.38 10.77 19.44
C ALA A 10 2.17 11.40 18.29
N ALA A 11 3.32 10.83 17.92
CA ALA A 11 4.11 11.28 16.78
C ALA A 11 3.45 10.98 15.41
N LEU A 12 2.69 9.89 15.29
CA LEU A 12 2.03 9.49 14.05
C LEU A 12 0.67 10.18 13.84
N ALA A 13 -0.12 10.35 14.90
CA ALA A 13 -1.53 10.78 14.80
C ALA A 13 -1.76 12.04 13.93
N PRO A 14 -0.87 13.05 13.91
CA PRO A 14 -1.07 14.23 13.07
C PRO A 14 -0.97 13.97 11.56
N TYR A 15 -0.33 12.87 11.15
CA TYR A 15 0.10 12.65 9.76
C TYR A 15 -0.59 11.49 9.05
N PHE A 16 -1.38 10.70 9.76
CA PHE A 16 -2.04 9.51 9.23
C PHE A 16 -3.51 9.47 9.63
N THR A 17 -4.40 9.15 8.69
CA THR A 17 -5.86 9.15 8.93
C THR A 17 -6.34 8.04 9.88
N ASN A 18 -5.53 7.01 10.10
CA ASN A 18 -5.67 6.04 11.17
C ASN A 18 -4.32 5.34 11.42
N LEU A 19 -4.18 4.72 12.60
CA LEU A 19 -2.97 3.99 13.01
C LEU A 19 -3.15 2.47 13.06
N ASP A 20 -4.39 2.01 12.92
CA ASP A 20 -4.82 0.67 13.31
C ASP A 20 -5.47 -0.11 12.17
N ARG A 21 -5.47 0.41 10.95
CA ARG A 21 -6.03 -0.27 9.77
C ARG A 21 -4.99 -0.38 8.67
N PRO A 22 -5.12 -1.39 7.78
CA PRO A 22 -4.20 -1.60 6.68
C PRO A 22 -4.30 -0.54 5.58
N ILE A 23 -5.40 0.21 5.52
CA ILE A 23 -5.59 1.29 4.55
C ILE A 23 -5.62 2.62 5.29
N PHE A 24 -4.86 3.60 4.82
CA PHE A 24 -4.74 4.93 5.45
C PHE A 24 -4.16 5.96 4.48
N ALA A 25 -4.45 7.24 4.69
CA ALA A 25 -3.91 8.34 3.91
C ALA A 25 -2.90 9.18 4.71
N LEU A 26 -1.97 9.81 4.00
CA LEU A 26 -1.01 10.77 4.56
C LEU A 26 -1.61 12.18 4.53
N VAL A 27 -1.68 12.81 5.69
CA VAL A 27 -2.21 14.16 5.88
C VAL A 27 -1.15 15.05 6.52
N ASN A 28 -1.28 16.37 6.37
CA ASN A 28 -0.44 17.36 7.05
C ASN A 28 1.09 17.19 6.89
N LEU A 29 1.51 16.52 5.81
CA LEU A 29 2.91 16.38 5.41
C LEU A 29 3.20 17.16 4.12
N PRO A 30 4.39 17.77 3.98
CA PRO A 30 4.83 18.31 2.69
C PRO A 30 4.83 17.23 1.60
N GLU A 31 4.43 17.59 0.37
CA GLU A 31 4.35 16.62 -0.74
C GLU A 31 5.69 15.94 -1.04
N VAL A 32 6.82 16.64 -0.87
CA VAL A 32 8.15 16.04 -1.02
C VAL A 32 8.41 14.93 0.01
N VAL A 33 7.89 15.07 1.24
CA VAL A 33 8.02 14.05 2.30
C VAL A 33 7.13 12.85 1.98
N LYS A 34 5.89 13.08 1.54
CA LYS A 34 5.00 11.99 1.10
C LYS A 34 5.63 11.19 -0.04
N GLY A 35 6.14 11.87 -1.06
CA GLY A 35 6.83 11.23 -2.19
C GLY A 35 8.07 10.43 -1.76
N ALA A 36 8.91 11.00 -0.90
CA ALA A 36 10.07 10.30 -0.36
C ALA A 36 9.70 9.06 0.46
N LEU A 37 8.68 9.15 1.32
CA LEU A 37 8.17 8.03 2.10
C LEU A 37 7.73 6.87 1.21
N PHE A 38 6.90 7.12 0.19
CA PHE A 38 6.45 6.05 -0.72
C PHE A 38 7.59 5.48 -1.58
N ALA A 39 8.54 6.30 -2.00
CA ALA A 39 9.73 5.82 -2.70
C ALA A 39 10.53 4.82 -1.83
N ARG A 40 10.73 5.15 -0.54
CA ARG A 40 11.37 4.26 0.44
C ARG A 40 10.54 3.02 0.72
N TYR A 41 9.23 3.18 0.84
CA TYR A 41 8.27 2.12 1.13
C TYR A 41 8.28 0.98 0.12
N SER A 42 8.37 1.30 -1.18
CA SER A 42 8.44 0.29 -2.25
C SER A 42 9.66 -0.64 -2.17
N ARG A 43 10.68 -0.27 -1.38
CA ARG A 43 11.96 -0.98 -1.23
C ARG A 43 12.23 -1.44 0.20
N SER A 44 11.26 -1.29 1.09
CA SER A 44 11.39 -1.66 2.50
C SER A 44 10.36 -2.72 2.89
N PRO A 45 10.73 -3.69 3.75
CA PRO A 45 9.75 -4.63 4.31
C PRO A 45 8.88 -4.02 5.42
N LYS A 46 9.21 -2.81 5.91
CA LYS A 46 8.51 -2.14 7.02
C LYS A 46 7.17 -1.53 6.56
N SER A 47 6.25 -1.35 7.51
CA SER A 47 5.04 -0.53 7.29
C SER A 47 5.42 0.94 7.00
N LEU A 48 4.53 1.67 6.34
CA LEU A 48 4.81 3.07 5.99
C LEU A 48 4.91 3.95 7.25
N ARG A 49 4.11 3.64 8.28
CA ARG A 49 4.14 4.32 9.58
C ARG A 49 5.45 4.07 10.33
N ARG A 50 5.96 2.83 10.31
CA ARG A 50 7.27 2.51 10.90
C ARG A 50 8.41 3.23 10.18
N LEU A 51 8.38 3.28 8.85
CA LEU A 51 9.35 4.05 8.07
C LEU A 51 9.34 5.54 8.44
N PHE A 52 8.15 6.12 8.62
CA PHE A 52 8.03 7.50 9.06
C PHE A 52 8.68 7.72 10.44
N LEU A 53 8.40 6.86 11.41
CA LEU A 53 9.02 6.93 12.74
C LEU A 53 10.54 6.82 12.67
N ASP A 54 11.04 5.87 11.89
CA ASP A 54 12.46 5.55 11.83
C ASP A 54 13.28 6.63 11.09
N GLU A 55 12.71 7.25 10.05
CA GLU A 55 13.47 8.10 9.13
C GLU A 55 13.05 9.59 9.16
N PHE A 56 11.85 9.93 9.64
CA PHE A 56 11.27 11.28 9.47
C PHE A 56 10.72 11.94 10.75
N ALA A 57 10.36 11.16 11.78
CA ALA A 57 9.78 11.72 13.02
C ALA A 57 10.76 12.59 13.83
N SER A 58 12.07 12.46 13.60
CA SER A 58 13.12 13.25 14.25
C SER A 58 13.22 14.70 13.75
N ALA A 59 12.55 15.07 12.66
CA ALA A 59 12.55 16.43 12.12
C ALA A 59 11.68 17.42 12.92
N GLY A 60 11.00 16.96 13.98
CA GLY A 60 9.97 17.74 14.68
C GLY A 60 8.72 17.92 13.81
N PRO A 61 7.57 18.29 14.39
CA PRO A 61 6.40 18.58 13.57
C PRO A 61 6.74 19.75 12.64
N PRO A 62 6.55 19.65 11.30
CA PRO A 62 6.46 20.86 10.48
C PRO A 62 5.47 21.79 11.17
N SER A 63 5.83 23.08 11.26
CA SER A 63 5.03 24.18 11.81
C SER A 63 3.56 23.79 11.84
N GLY A 64 3.01 23.61 13.05
CA GLY A 64 1.76 22.89 13.33
C GLY A 64 0.62 23.24 12.35
N PRO A 65 -0.42 22.39 12.26
CA PRO A 65 -1.47 22.49 11.24
C PRO A 65 -1.83 23.96 11.03
N ALA A 66 -1.72 24.43 9.78
CA ALA A 66 -2.12 25.78 9.43
C ALA A 66 -3.50 26.02 10.08
N PRO A 67 -3.71 27.14 10.80
CA PRO A 67 -4.95 27.38 11.52
C PRO A 67 -6.12 27.03 10.61
N GLY A 68 -6.98 26.12 11.07
CA GLY A 68 -8.03 25.52 10.27
C GLY A 68 -8.86 26.60 9.59
N LEU A 69 -8.62 26.82 8.30
CA LEU A 69 -9.50 27.63 7.48
C LEU A 69 -10.85 26.93 7.43
N ASP A 70 -11.93 27.66 7.65
CA ASP A 70 -13.29 27.13 7.48
C ASP A 70 -13.47 26.61 6.05
N THR A 71 -13.48 25.29 5.89
CA THR A 71 -13.65 24.62 4.59
C THR A 71 -15.11 24.49 4.19
N THR A 72 -16.07 24.79 5.08
CA THR A 72 -17.51 24.56 4.85
C THR A 72 -18.00 25.31 3.60
N ARG A 73 -17.48 26.51 3.36
CA ARG A 73 -17.82 27.30 2.16
C ARG A 73 -17.24 26.68 0.88
N ALA A 74 -16.03 26.14 0.95
CA ALA A 74 -15.39 25.47 -0.19
C ALA A 74 -16.09 24.14 -0.51
N GLU A 75 -16.43 23.35 0.51
CA GLU A 75 -17.17 22.09 0.35
C GLU A 75 -18.54 22.30 -0.30
N ARG A 76 -19.32 23.28 0.16
CA ARG A 76 -20.62 23.64 -0.46
C ARG A 76 -20.46 24.13 -1.91
N LEU A 77 -19.37 24.84 -2.21
CA LEU A 77 -19.07 25.26 -3.59
C LEU A 77 -18.77 24.05 -4.47
N TYR A 78 -17.92 23.13 -4.00
CA TYR A 78 -17.62 21.88 -4.72
C TYR A 78 -18.89 21.05 -4.96
N GLU A 79 -19.76 20.91 -3.96
CA GLU A 79 -21.04 20.21 -4.13
C GLU A 79 -21.89 20.80 -5.25
N ARG A 80 -22.05 22.13 -5.25
CA ARG A 80 -22.79 22.83 -6.29
C ARG A 80 -22.16 22.58 -7.67
N VAL A 81 -20.83 22.69 -7.77
CA VAL A 81 -20.13 22.54 -9.03
C VAL A 81 -20.20 21.12 -9.59
N PHE A 82 -20.07 20.11 -8.73
CA PHE A 82 -20.13 18.70 -9.14
C PHE A 82 -21.53 18.24 -9.57
N PHE A 83 -22.57 18.66 -8.84
CA PHE A 83 -23.93 18.18 -9.09
C PHE A 83 -24.70 19.03 -10.09
N GLU A 84 -24.49 20.35 -10.13
CA GLU A 84 -25.27 21.25 -11.00
C GLU A 84 -24.63 21.47 -12.37
N TYR A 85 -23.29 21.53 -12.45
CA TYR A 85 -22.59 21.83 -13.72
C TYR A 85 -21.95 20.60 -14.38
N GLY A 86 -21.87 19.46 -13.69
CA GLY A 86 -21.30 18.22 -14.24
C GLY A 86 -19.82 18.34 -14.60
N ASP A 87 -19.09 19.29 -13.99
CA ASP A 87 -17.70 19.57 -14.32
C ASP A 87 -16.76 18.54 -13.68
N ASP A 88 -16.60 17.41 -14.36
CA ASP A 88 -15.73 16.31 -13.96
C ASP A 88 -14.24 16.72 -13.85
N SER A 89 -13.83 17.82 -14.49
CA SER A 89 -12.43 18.27 -14.45
C SER A 89 -12.04 18.81 -13.08
N VAL A 90 -13.00 19.39 -12.34
CA VAL A 90 -12.81 19.89 -10.98
C VAL A 90 -12.42 18.75 -10.03
N ALA A 91 -12.89 17.51 -10.30
CA ALA A 91 -12.58 16.33 -9.49
C ALA A 91 -11.10 15.90 -9.59
N GLN A 92 -10.36 16.46 -10.55
CA GLN A 92 -8.94 16.20 -10.74
C GLN A 92 -8.04 17.10 -9.88
N LEU A 93 -8.59 18.18 -9.31
CA LEU A 93 -7.81 19.20 -8.62
C LEU A 93 -7.48 18.85 -7.15
N GLY A 94 -8.13 17.84 -6.60
CA GLY A 94 -7.82 17.28 -5.27
C GLY A 94 -7.16 15.91 -5.39
N GLY A 95 -6.04 15.71 -4.71
CA GLY A 95 -5.26 14.46 -4.74
C GLY A 95 -5.00 13.88 -3.36
N VAL A 96 -4.85 12.55 -3.27
CA VAL A 96 -4.56 11.85 -2.02
C VAL A 96 -3.46 10.82 -2.21
N HIS A 97 -2.52 10.83 -1.27
CA HIS A 97 -1.53 9.79 -1.03
C HIS A 97 -2.12 8.74 -0.07
N LEU A 98 -2.45 7.56 -0.60
CA LEU A 98 -3.07 6.44 0.11
C LEU A 98 -2.11 5.25 0.18
N ALA A 99 -2.02 4.60 1.33
CA ALA A 99 -1.32 3.34 1.50
C ALA A 99 -2.33 2.21 1.67
N CYS A 100 -2.10 1.10 0.98
CA CYS A 100 -2.84 -0.16 1.13
C CYS A 100 -1.83 -1.25 1.52
N GLU A 101 -1.84 -1.67 2.78
CA GLU A 101 -0.91 -2.68 3.31
C GLU A 101 -1.55 -4.08 3.35
N GLY A 102 -0.75 -5.11 3.12
CA GLY A 102 -1.21 -6.51 3.22
C GLY A 102 -2.17 -6.94 2.11
N ALA A 103 -2.15 -6.27 0.96
CA ALA A 103 -2.96 -6.61 -0.20
C ALA A 103 -2.39 -7.85 -0.92
N SER A 104 -3.20 -8.87 -1.23
CA SER A 104 -2.72 -9.98 -2.07
C SER A 104 -2.22 -9.46 -3.44
N ASN A 105 -1.34 -10.19 -4.12
CA ASN A 105 -0.92 -9.80 -5.47
C ASN A 105 -2.11 -9.71 -6.45
N ILE A 106 -3.20 -10.44 -6.20
CA ILE A 106 -4.44 -10.31 -6.99
C ILE A 106 -5.06 -8.92 -6.73
N LEU A 107 -5.18 -8.52 -5.46
CA LEU A 107 -5.67 -7.20 -5.09
C LEU A 107 -4.76 -6.08 -5.60
N THR A 108 -3.43 -6.23 -5.56
CA THR A 108 -2.53 -5.18 -6.07
C THR A 108 -2.77 -4.91 -7.55
N LYS A 109 -2.96 -5.95 -8.38
CA LYS A 109 -3.31 -5.74 -9.80
C LYS A 109 -4.68 -5.07 -9.99
N ALA A 110 -5.65 -5.33 -9.12
CA ALA A 110 -6.94 -4.63 -9.15
C ALA A 110 -6.80 -3.15 -8.74
N LEU A 111 -5.91 -2.82 -7.79
CA LEU A 111 -5.61 -1.45 -7.38
C LEU A 111 -4.90 -0.66 -8.48
N GLU A 112 -3.91 -1.26 -9.13
CA GLU A 112 -2.99 -0.62 -10.08
C GLU A 112 -3.54 -0.46 -11.51
N TRP A 113 -4.77 -0.90 -11.79
CA TRP A 113 -5.33 -0.89 -13.14
C TRP A 113 -5.63 0.52 -13.70
N GLY A 114 -5.89 1.50 -12.83
CA GLY A 114 -6.21 2.87 -13.29
C GLY A 114 -4.98 3.58 -13.88
N ARG A 115 -5.03 4.09 -15.12
CA ARG A 115 -3.84 4.65 -15.79
C ARG A 115 -3.51 6.10 -15.43
N LEU A 116 -4.44 6.83 -14.80
CA LEU A 116 -4.30 8.25 -14.44
C LEU A 116 -4.03 8.44 -12.95
N MET A 117 -3.20 7.55 -12.38
CA MET A 117 -2.77 7.55 -10.99
C MET A 117 -1.32 7.07 -10.94
N ALA A 118 -0.63 7.33 -9.84
CA ALA A 118 0.73 6.85 -9.60
C ALA A 118 0.72 5.75 -8.54
N TYR A 119 1.52 4.71 -8.76
CA TYR A 119 1.59 3.54 -7.90
C TYR A 119 3.03 3.21 -7.52
N LEU A 120 3.19 2.74 -6.29
CA LEU A 120 4.46 2.23 -5.76
C LEU A 120 4.19 0.96 -4.94
N GLU A 121 4.30 -0.19 -5.59
CA GLU A 121 4.21 -1.52 -4.97
C GLU A 121 5.56 -1.97 -4.37
N GLN A 122 5.51 -2.69 -3.25
CA GLN A 122 6.68 -3.40 -2.71
C GLN A 122 7.25 -4.38 -3.74
N SER A 123 8.54 -4.23 -4.04
CA SER A 123 9.16 -5.02 -5.10
C SER A 123 9.61 -6.40 -4.62
N THR A 124 9.02 -7.46 -5.18
CA THR A 124 9.49 -8.85 -5.02
C THR A 124 10.90 -9.11 -5.54
N ARG A 125 11.47 -8.16 -6.30
CA ARG A 125 12.84 -8.22 -6.81
C ARG A 125 13.88 -7.76 -5.79
N TYR A 126 13.47 -7.00 -4.77
CA TYR A 126 14.36 -6.39 -3.80
C TYR A 126 14.03 -6.76 -2.36
N ILE A 127 12.77 -7.09 -2.07
CA ILE A 127 12.29 -7.49 -0.75
C ILE A 127 12.16 -9.02 -0.73
N PRO A 128 12.85 -9.72 0.19
CA PRO A 128 12.67 -11.16 0.35
C PRO A 128 11.36 -11.44 1.08
N TYR A 129 10.81 -12.63 0.87
CA TYR A 129 9.57 -13.11 1.49
C TYR A 129 9.82 -14.35 2.36
N ASP A 130 10.93 -14.33 3.11
CA ASP A 130 11.44 -15.44 3.93
C ASP A 130 11.22 -15.23 5.44
N ASP A 131 10.55 -14.14 5.82
CA ASP A 131 10.18 -13.81 7.20
C ASP A 131 8.76 -14.28 7.56
N ARG A 132 8.44 -14.19 8.85
CA ARG A 132 7.15 -14.61 9.41
C ARG A 132 6.62 -13.58 10.43
N PRO A 133 6.20 -12.38 9.98
CA PRO A 133 5.64 -11.38 10.90
C PRO A 133 4.43 -11.95 11.64
N GLY A 134 4.43 -11.87 12.97
CA GLY A 134 3.36 -12.46 13.79
C GLY A 134 3.27 -13.98 13.71
N GLY A 135 4.33 -14.67 13.29
CA GLY A 135 4.39 -16.14 13.22
C GLY A 135 3.90 -16.75 11.91
N HIS A 136 3.42 -15.94 10.96
CA HIS A 136 2.85 -16.41 9.69
C HIS A 136 3.59 -15.85 8.48
N TYR A 137 3.61 -16.61 7.38
CA TYR A 137 4.08 -16.10 6.10
C TYR A 137 3.15 -15.01 5.54
N ARG A 138 3.71 -14.17 4.67
CA ARG A 138 3.02 -13.03 4.07
C ARG A 138 2.13 -13.46 2.90
N TYR A 139 1.01 -14.11 3.19
CA TYR A 139 -0.03 -14.44 2.21
C TYR A 139 -1.45 -14.20 2.72
N HIS A 140 -2.36 -13.93 1.79
CA HIS A 140 -3.78 -13.74 2.05
C HIS A 140 -4.49 -15.10 2.11
N VAL A 141 -5.38 -15.26 3.10
CA VAL A 141 -6.31 -16.39 3.18
C VAL A 141 -7.73 -15.86 3.03
N PRO A 142 -8.45 -16.18 1.94
CA PRO A 142 -9.81 -15.72 1.75
C PRO A 142 -10.72 -16.13 2.91
N GLY A 143 -11.61 -15.23 3.32
CA GLY A 143 -12.49 -15.43 4.48
C GLY A 143 -13.56 -16.50 4.25
N GLU A 144 -13.93 -16.72 2.99
CA GLU A 144 -14.88 -17.73 2.54
C GLU A 144 -14.32 -19.17 2.64
N LEU A 145 -13.00 -19.35 2.76
CA LEU A 145 -12.40 -20.67 2.95
C LEU A 145 -12.58 -21.12 4.41
N THR A 146 -13.27 -22.24 4.58
CA THR A 146 -13.57 -22.84 5.89
C THR A 146 -13.22 -24.35 5.93
N GLY A 147 -13.11 -24.91 7.13
CA GLY A 147 -12.86 -26.34 7.36
C GLY A 147 -11.62 -26.89 6.65
N ALA A 148 -11.72 -28.11 6.15
CA ALA A 148 -10.62 -28.83 5.50
C ALA A 148 -10.03 -28.09 4.29
N LEU A 149 -10.84 -27.32 3.55
CA LEU A 149 -10.36 -26.55 2.41
C LEU A 149 -9.44 -25.41 2.85
N ARG A 150 -9.78 -24.73 3.96
CA ARG A 150 -8.92 -23.71 4.56
C ARG A 150 -7.60 -24.31 5.01
N GLU A 151 -7.64 -25.45 5.70
CA GLU A 151 -6.45 -26.15 6.19
C GLU A 151 -5.55 -26.57 5.03
N GLN A 152 -6.12 -27.14 3.97
CA GLN A 152 -5.38 -27.53 2.76
C GLN A 152 -4.75 -26.32 2.06
N TYR A 153 -5.48 -25.20 1.96
CA TYR A 153 -4.97 -23.96 1.37
C TYR A 153 -3.77 -23.44 2.16
N VAL A 154 -3.91 -23.28 3.47
CA VAL A 154 -2.84 -22.81 4.37
C VAL A 154 -1.62 -23.72 4.30
N ALA A 155 -1.80 -25.04 4.44
CA ALA A 155 -0.70 -26.01 4.37
C ALA A 155 0.01 -25.98 3.00
N THR A 156 -0.71 -25.70 1.92
CA THR A 156 -0.12 -25.59 0.58
C THR A 156 0.69 -24.32 0.43
N LEU A 157 0.19 -23.18 0.91
CA LEU A 157 0.94 -21.93 0.88
C LEU A 157 2.16 -21.97 1.81
N ASP A 158 2.02 -22.52 3.02
CA ASP A 158 3.16 -22.69 3.93
C ASP A 158 4.29 -23.50 3.28
N ARG A 159 3.96 -24.61 2.62
CA ARG A 159 4.95 -25.40 1.85
C ARG A 159 5.61 -24.60 0.74
N ALA A 160 4.86 -23.79 -0.01
CA ALA A 160 5.43 -22.96 -1.07
C ALA A 160 6.43 -21.93 -0.51
N PHE A 161 6.10 -21.30 0.62
CA PHE A 161 6.98 -20.34 1.29
C PHE A 161 8.17 -21.01 1.99
N ASP A 162 8.01 -22.22 2.54
CA ASP A 162 9.12 -23.00 3.09
C ASP A 162 10.15 -23.33 1.99
N VAL A 163 9.68 -23.78 0.82
CA VAL A 163 10.54 -24.01 -0.34
C VAL A 163 11.24 -22.72 -0.77
N TYR A 164 10.51 -21.61 -0.91
CA TYR A 164 11.11 -20.31 -1.23
C TYR A 164 12.23 -19.93 -0.24
N ARG A 165 11.96 -20.06 1.06
CA ARG A 165 12.90 -19.73 2.15
C ARG A 165 14.14 -20.62 2.13
N GLU A 166 13.99 -21.92 1.89
CA GLU A 166 15.09 -22.88 1.79
C GLU A 166 15.99 -22.59 0.57
N TRP A 167 15.39 -22.21 -0.56
CA TRP A 167 16.12 -21.96 -1.81
C TRP A 167 16.81 -20.60 -1.88
N LEU A 168 16.35 -19.60 -1.12
CA LEU A 168 16.95 -18.27 -1.11
C LEU A 168 18.46 -18.24 -0.83
N PRO A 169 18.99 -18.84 0.25
CA PRO A 169 20.43 -18.89 0.46
C PRO A 169 21.18 -19.70 -0.62
N ARG A 170 20.57 -20.76 -1.17
CA ARG A 170 21.17 -21.59 -2.22
C ARG A 170 21.35 -20.82 -3.53
N LEU A 171 20.33 -20.09 -3.97
CA LEU A 171 20.45 -19.26 -5.17
C LEU A 171 21.40 -18.09 -4.97
N ARG A 172 21.48 -17.53 -3.76
CA ARG A 172 22.48 -16.51 -3.45
C ARG A 172 23.90 -17.06 -3.63
N ALA A 173 24.22 -18.20 -3.01
CA ALA A 173 25.52 -18.84 -3.17
C ALA A 173 25.82 -19.20 -4.64
N PHE A 174 24.82 -19.67 -5.39
CA PHE A 174 24.95 -19.91 -6.82
C PHE A 174 25.32 -18.64 -7.61
N TYR A 175 24.63 -17.53 -7.36
CA TYR A 175 24.93 -16.26 -8.04
C TYR A 175 26.25 -15.63 -7.60
N GLU A 176 26.66 -15.83 -6.34
CA GLU A 176 28.00 -15.42 -5.85
C GLU A 176 29.11 -16.17 -6.59
N ALA A 177 28.95 -17.49 -6.78
CA ALA A 177 29.91 -18.29 -7.54
C ALA A 177 29.90 -17.95 -9.04
N LYS A 178 28.71 -17.71 -9.62
CA LYS A 178 28.56 -17.38 -11.06
C LYS A 178 29.04 -15.98 -11.40
N HIS A 179 28.93 -15.05 -10.45
CA HIS A 179 29.34 -13.66 -10.61
C HIS A 179 30.24 -13.27 -9.44
N PRO A 180 31.53 -13.68 -9.44
CA PRO A 180 32.47 -13.29 -8.39
C PRO A 180 32.61 -11.77 -8.32
N ARG A 181 32.82 -11.24 -7.10
CA ARG A 181 32.98 -9.79 -6.90
C ARG A 181 34.20 -9.27 -7.65
N GLY A 182 34.02 -8.18 -8.40
CA GLY A 182 35.10 -7.44 -9.04
C GLY A 182 35.61 -6.28 -8.19
N GLY A 183 35.77 -5.12 -8.82
CA GLY A 183 36.21 -3.87 -8.17
C GLY A 183 35.09 -3.05 -7.52
N GLU A 184 33.84 -3.51 -7.57
CA GLU A 184 32.71 -2.77 -7.01
C GLU A 184 32.68 -2.84 -5.46
N ALA A 185 32.03 -1.84 -4.85
CA ALA A 185 31.86 -1.80 -3.41
C ALA A 185 31.05 -3.01 -2.92
N GLU A 186 31.46 -3.60 -1.78
CA GLU A 186 30.87 -4.83 -1.23
C GLU A 186 29.33 -4.74 -1.06
N GLY A 187 28.83 -3.60 -0.59
CA GLY A 187 27.38 -3.40 -0.42
C GLY A 187 26.61 -3.42 -1.75
N VAL A 188 27.19 -2.86 -2.82
CA VAL A 188 26.60 -2.87 -4.16
C VAL A 188 26.58 -4.29 -4.72
N TYR A 189 27.69 -5.01 -4.59
CA TYR A 189 27.79 -6.41 -4.99
C TYR A 189 26.73 -7.27 -4.29
N ARG A 190 26.66 -7.23 -2.96
CA ARG A 190 25.70 -8.02 -2.18
C ARG A 190 24.25 -7.70 -2.53
N SER A 191 23.93 -6.42 -2.77
CA SER A 191 22.61 -6.00 -3.23
C SER A 191 22.26 -6.59 -4.60
N THR A 192 23.20 -6.54 -5.55
CA THR A 192 23.04 -7.10 -6.90
C THR A 192 22.82 -8.62 -6.87
N ILE A 193 23.64 -9.35 -6.12
CA ILE A 193 23.48 -10.80 -5.93
C ILE A 193 22.13 -11.12 -5.33
N ARG A 194 21.73 -10.41 -4.27
CA ARG A 194 20.43 -10.59 -3.62
C ARG A 194 19.30 -10.35 -4.61
N ALA A 195 19.35 -9.28 -5.39
CA ALA A 195 18.33 -8.96 -6.38
C ALA A 195 18.22 -10.06 -7.45
N LYS A 196 19.34 -10.62 -7.93
CA LYS A 196 19.33 -11.76 -8.87
C LYS A 196 18.65 -13.00 -8.29
N ALA A 197 18.98 -13.35 -7.04
CA ALA A 197 18.38 -14.49 -6.35
C ALA A 197 16.87 -14.30 -6.16
N LEU A 198 16.45 -13.10 -5.71
CA LEU A 198 15.05 -12.75 -5.51
C LEU A 198 14.24 -12.74 -6.82
N ASP A 199 14.77 -12.10 -7.86
CA ASP A 199 14.10 -12.02 -9.17
C ASP A 199 13.92 -13.39 -9.82
N THR A 200 14.82 -14.34 -9.52
CA THR A 200 14.70 -15.73 -9.97
C THR A 200 13.70 -16.52 -9.14
N LEU A 201 13.72 -16.38 -7.81
CA LEU A 201 12.85 -17.15 -6.91
C LEU A 201 11.41 -16.64 -6.84
N ARG A 202 11.16 -15.39 -7.24
CA ARG A 202 9.81 -14.81 -7.14
C ARG A 202 8.74 -15.59 -7.90
N GLY A 203 9.12 -16.42 -8.87
CA GLY A 203 8.20 -17.34 -9.57
C GLY A 203 7.60 -18.43 -8.67
N LEU A 204 8.20 -18.70 -7.50
CA LEU A 204 7.65 -19.62 -6.49
C LEU A 204 6.63 -18.96 -5.57
N LEU A 205 6.57 -17.62 -5.55
CA LEU A 205 5.65 -16.89 -4.68
C LEU A 205 4.21 -17.01 -5.22
N PRO A 206 3.27 -17.56 -4.44
CA PRO A 206 1.89 -17.70 -4.88
C PRO A 206 1.22 -16.35 -5.14
N ALA A 207 0.15 -16.32 -5.94
CA ALA A 207 -0.65 -15.11 -6.15
C ALA A 207 -1.30 -14.56 -4.87
N ALA A 208 -1.41 -15.40 -3.83
CA ALA A 208 -1.85 -15.02 -2.50
C ALA A 208 -0.81 -14.19 -1.72
N THR A 209 0.44 -14.13 -2.17
CA THR A 209 1.50 -13.35 -1.50
C THR A 209 1.03 -11.91 -1.32
N THR A 210 1.14 -11.39 -0.10
CA THR A 210 0.70 -10.03 0.23
C THR A 210 1.82 -9.04 0.02
N SER A 211 1.47 -7.89 -0.54
CA SER A 211 2.34 -6.76 -0.81
C SER A 211 1.72 -5.49 -0.23
N ASN A 212 2.50 -4.44 -0.19
CA ASN A 212 2.02 -3.12 0.13
C ASN A 212 2.06 -2.22 -1.10
N VAL A 213 1.02 -1.41 -1.29
CA VAL A 213 0.89 -0.50 -2.43
C VAL A 213 0.67 0.91 -1.94
N GLY A 214 1.54 1.82 -2.37
CA GLY A 214 1.29 3.25 -2.33
C GLY A 214 0.56 3.73 -3.57
N ILE A 215 -0.43 4.59 -3.38
CA ILE A 215 -1.26 5.14 -4.45
C ILE A 215 -1.28 6.66 -4.29
N TYR A 216 -0.99 7.39 -5.36
CA TYR A 216 -1.36 8.79 -5.48
C TYR A 216 -2.35 8.94 -6.63
N GLY A 217 -3.48 9.59 -6.36
CA GLY A 217 -4.48 9.84 -7.38
C GLY A 217 -5.41 10.98 -7.03
N THR A 218 -6.18 11.41 -8.02
CA THR A 218 -7.16 12.47 -7.86
C THR A 218 -8.50 11.94 -7.35
N GLY A 219 -9.40 12.83 -6.91
CA GLY A 219 -10.77 12.47 -6.57
C GLY A 219 -11.47 11.69 -7.70
N GLN A 220 -11.32 12.12 -8.94
CA GLN A 220 -11.83 11.41 -10.12
C GLN A 220 -11.21 10.00 -10.26
N GLY A 221 -9.89 9.89 -10.09
CA GLY A 221 -9.20 8.60 -10.16
C GLY A 221 -9.68 7.62 -9.08
N TYR A 222 -9.84 8.11 -7.85
CA TYR A 222 -10.37 7.31 -6.75
C TYR A 222 -11.84 6.95 -6.91
N GLU A 223 -12.69 7.83 -7.43
CA GLU A 223 -14.10 7.52 -7.76
C GLU A 223 -14.16 6.32 -8.72
N GLN A 224 -13.45 6.38 -9.86
CA GLN A 224 -13.42 5.29 -10.84
C GLN A 224 -12.86 3.99 -10.26
N LEU A 225 -11.80 4.09 -9.45
CA LEU A 225 -11.21 2.95 -8.77
C LEU A 225 -12.25 2.29 -7.84
N LEU A 226 -12.89 3.05 -6.95
CA LEU A 226 -13.85 2.54 -5.98
C LEU A 226 -15.05 1.86 -6.65
N LEU A 227 -15.60 2.44 -7.72
CA LEU A 227 -16.69 1.82 -8.48
C LEU A 227 -16.29 0.45 -9.03
N ARG A 228 -15.12 0.35 -9.66
CA ARG A 228 -14.59 -0.92 -10.18
C ARG A 228 -14.36 -1.95 -9.09
N LEU A 229 -13.75 -1.55 -7.96
CA LEU A 229 -13.45 -2.49 -6.88
C LEU A 229 -14.72 -3.02 -6.21
N ARG A 230 -15.75 -2.19 -6.06
CA ARG A 230 -17.06 -2.59 -5.50
C ARG A 230 -17.82 -3.58 -6.39
N ALA A 231 -17.71 -3.43 -7.70
CA ALA A 231 -18.29 -4.37 -8.67
C ALA A 231 -17.46 -5.66 -8.85
N HIS A 232 -16.28 -5.76 -8.23
CA HIS A 232 -15.38 -6.89 -8.43
C HIS A 232 -15.92 -8.19 -7.80
N PRO A 233 -15.74 -9.38 -8.40
CA PRO A 233 -16.28 -10.64 -7.86
C PRO A 233 -15.61 -11.13 -6.58
N LEU A 234 -14.36 -10.74 -6.31
CA LEU A 234 -13.61 -11.16 -5.12
C LEU A 234 -13.95 -10.34 -3.87
N ALA A 235 -14.18 -11.02 -2.75
CA ALA A 235 -14.51 -10.40 -1.47
C ALA A 235 -13.39 -9.49 -0.93
N GLU A 236 -12.13 -9.91 -1.05
CA GLU A 236 -10.96 -9.10 -0.65
C GLU A 236 -10.96 -7.73 -1.35
N VAL A 237 -11.30 -7.70 -2.64
CA VAL A 237 -11.30 -6.49 -3.45
C VAL A 237 -12.40 -5.52 -3.03
N ARG A 238 -13.61 -6.02 -2.78
CA ARG A 238 -14.73 -5.21 -2.28
C ARG A 238 -14.45 -4.67 -0.87
N ALA A 239 -13.93 -5.52 0.02
CA ALA A 239 -13.56 -5.11 1.38
C ALA A 239 -12.48 -4.01 1.39
N CYS A 240 -11.51 -4.11 0.48
CA CYS A 240 -10.51 -3.07 0.28
C CYS A 240 -11.17 -1.73 -0.13
N ALA A 241 -12.12 -1.75 -1.07
CA ALA A 241 -12.84 -0.55 -1.50
C ALA A 241 -13.55 0.17 -0.34
N ASP A 242 -14.19 -0.59 0.56
CA ASP A 242 -14.90 -0.01 1.70
C ASP A 242 -13.94 0.64 2.70
N LEU A 243 -12.80 0.00 2.96
CA LEU A 243 -11.75 0.58 3.80
C LEU A 243 -11.14 1.83 3.15
N MET A 244 -10.89 1.82 1.84
CA MET A 244 -10.41 2.98 1.10
C MET A 244 -11.39 4.16 1.19
N LEU A 245 -12.68 3.92 0.98
CA LEU A 245 -13.69 4.98 1.01
C LEU A 245 -13.74 5.70 2.37
N VAL A 246 -13.63 4.94 3.48
CA VAL A 246 -13.58 5.52 4.83
C VAL A 246 -12.41 6.48 4.97
N GLU A 247 -11.23 6.11 4.51
CA GLU A 247 -10.02 6.92 4.67
C GLU A 247 -9.97 8.10 3.70
N LEU A 248 -10.39 7.89 2.46
CA LEU A 248 -10.44 8.97 1.46
C LEU A 248 -11.47 10.04 1.85
N ARG A 249 -12.59 9.68 2.47
CA ARG A 249 -13.59 10.64 2.99
C ARG A 249 -13.05 11.54 4.11
N LYS A 250 -12.00 11.14 4.81
CA LYS A 250 -11.35 12.00 5.82
C LYS A 250 -10.49 13.10 5.17
N VAL A 251 -10.13 12.95 3.89
CA VAL A 251 -9.20 13.86 3.20
C VAL A 251 -9.88 14.64 2.09
N ILE A 252 -10.74 14.00 1.28
CA ILE A 252 -11.42 14.59 0.12
C ILE A 252 -12.93 14.27 0.09
N PRO A 253 -13.70 14.50 1.16
CA PRO A 253 -15.10 14.06 1.27
C PRO A 253 -15.99 14.56 0.12
N ALA A 254 -15.84 15.82 -0.29
CA ALA A 254 -16.64 16.43 -1.36
C ALA A 254 -16.48 15.71 -2.71
N PHE A 255 -15.30 15.14 -2.98
CA PHE A 255 -14.97 14.47 -4.24
C PHE A 255 -15.56 13.06 -4.35
N LEU A 256 -16.09 12.51 -3.26
CA LEU A 256 -16.53 11.11 -3.19
C LEU A 256 -18.03 10.94 -3.01
N LYS A 257 -18.79 12.04 -2.97
CA LYS A 257 -20.25 12.00 -2.79
C LYS A 257 -20.97 11.21 -3.89
N ARG A 258 -20.42 11.22 -5.11
CA ARG A 258 -21.02 10.53 -6.27
C ARG A 258 -20.87 9.02 -6.22
N VAL A 259 -19.94 8.50 -5.42
CA VAL A 259 -19.71 7.06 -5.24
C VAL A 259 -20.92 6.37 -4.58
N ASP A 260 -21.80 7.12 -3.90
CA ASP A 260 -23.00 6.59 -3.24
C ASP A 260 -24.25 6.62 -4.13
N VAL A 261 -24.18 7.21 -5.33
CA VAL A 261 -25.32 7.29 -6.24
C VAL A 261 -25.58 5.89 -6.82
N PRO A 262 -26.77 5.29 -6.61
CA PRO A 262 -27.02 3.89 -6.96
C PRO A 262 -26.74 3.51 -8.42
N ASP A 263 -27.00 4.43 -9.36
CA ASP A 263 -26.83 4.22 -10.80
C ASP A 263 -25.50 4.79 -11.34
N ARG A 264 -24.54 5.09 -10.45
CA ARG A 264 -23.23 5.60 -10.85
C ARG A 264 -22.30 4.44 -11.22
N GLY A 265 -22.35 4.03 -12.48
CA GLY A 265 -21.43 3.06 -13.08
C GLY A 265 -21.88 1.63 -12.89
#